data_AF-A0A354YUD6-F1
#
_entry.id   AF-A0A354YUD6-F1
#
_cell.length_a   1.000
_cell.length_b   1.000
_cell.length_c   1.000
_cell.angle_alpha   90.00
_cell.angle_beta   90.00
_cell.angle_gamma   90.00
#
_symmetry.space_group_name_H-M   'P 1'
#
loop_
_entity.id
_entity.type
_entity.pdbx_description
1 polymer ?
#
loop_
_entity_poly.entity_id
_entity_poly.type
_entity_poly.pdbx_seq_one_letter_code
_entity_poly.pdbx_strand_id
1 'polypeptide(L)'
;CLNHLERIDSGRIEIEGETIAQNNSEGQAVYSSEAKITQARRKMGMVFQNFNLFPHKSVMENLIMAPTRVKNMDKAEAEESARLLLAKVGLSQKADNYPFELSGGQQ
;
A
#
# COMPACT_ATOMS: atom_id res chain seq x y z
N CYS A 1 11.08 3.36 -8.01
CA CYS A 1 12.36 3.01 -7.38
C CYS A 1 12.17 2.27 -6.05
N LEU A 2 11.77 2.90 -4.93
CA LEU A 2 11.72 2.20 -3.62
C LEU A 2 10.68 1.05 -3.53
N ASN A 3 9.44 1.32 -3.94
CA ASN A 3 8.33 0.35 -3.94
C ASN A 3 8.15 -0.39 -5.27
N HIS A 4 9.17 -0.34 -6.13
CA HIS A 4 9.17 -0.97 -7.45
C HIS A 4 8.05 -0.50 -8.40
N LEU A 5 7.50 0.71 -8.24
CA LEU A 5 6.67 1.36 -9.27
C LEU A 5 7.47 1.85 -10.47
N GLU A 6 8.78 2.05 -10.27
CA GLU A 6 9.75 2.40 -11.31
C GLU A 6 11.04 1.64 -11.02
N ARG A 7 11.85 1.44 -12.06
CA ARG A 7 13.16 0.79 -11.97
C ARG A 7 14.26 1.82 -11.82
N ILE A 8 15.18 1.57 -10.89
CA ILE A 8 16.50 2.19 -10.88
C ILE A 8 17.38 1.60 -11.98
N ASP A 9 18.26 2.43 -12.56
CA ASP A 9 19.28 2.02 -13.52
C ASP A 9 20.53 1.44 -12.82
N SER A 10 20.87 1.98 -11.65
CA SER A 10 21.97 1.52 -10.81
C SER A 10 21.73 1.87 -9.33
N GLY A 11 22.46 1.22 -8.42
CA GLY A 11 22.41 1.43 -6.98
C GLY A 11 21.97 0.17 -6.22
N ARG A 12 21.51 0.36 -4.97
CA ARG A 12 21.00 -0.70 -4.11
C ARG A 12 19.71 -0.27 -3.43
N ILE A 13 18.71 -1.14 -3.42
CA ILE A 13 17.48 -0.99 -2.65
C ILE A 13 17.41 -2.14 -1.65
N GLU A 14 17.33 -1.79 -0.37
CA GLU A 14 17.15 -2.73 0.73
C GLU A 14 15.97 -2.28 1.61
N ILE A 15 15.09 -3.22 1.96
CA ILE A 15 13.92 -2.98 2.82
C ILE A 15 14.00 -3.95 3.99
N GLU A 16 14.19 -3.43 5.21
CA GLU A 16 14.32 -4.25 6.43
C GLU A 16 15.35 -5.40 6.30
N GLY A 17 16.50 -5.14 5.68
CA GLY A 17 17.54 -6.15 5.46
C GLY A 17 17.33 -7.04 4.23
N GLU A 18 16.20 -6.92 3.52
CA GLU A 18 15.95 -7.66 2.28
C GLU A 18 16.37 -6.81 1.07
N THR A 19 17.39 -7.26 0.34
CA THR A 19 17.84 -6.60 -0.89
C THR A 19 16.92 -6.93 -2.07
N ILE A 20 16.37 -5.88 -2.68
CA ILE A 20 15.41 -5.94 -3.77
C ILE A 20 16.04 -5.62 -5.12
N ALA A 21 17.03 -4.74 -5.12
CA ALA A 21 17.84 -4.43 -6.28
C ALA A 21 19.27 -4.14 -5.85
N GLN A 22 20.25 -4.56 -6.63
CA GLN A 22 21.67 -4.23 -6.44
C GLN A 22 22.42 -4.28 -7.78
N ASN A 23 23.57 -3.60 -7.85
CA ASN A 23 24.40 -3.62 -9.05
C ASN A 23 25.01 -5.01 -9.32
N ASN A 24 25.06 -5.37 -10.59
CA ASN A 24 25.94 -6.43 -11.09
C ASN A 24 27.39 -5.90 -11.27
N SER A 25 28.28 -6.76 -11.76
CA SER A 25 29.68 -6.42 -12.08
C SER A 25 29.82 -5.32 -13.13
N GLU A 26 28.80 -5.06 -13.95
CA GLU A 26 28.76 -4.03 -14.98
C GLU A 26 28.17 -2.70 -14.49
N GLY A 27 27.80 -2.63 -13.20
CA GLY A 27 27.22 -1.43 -12.59
C GLY A 27 25.73 -1.22 -12.85
N GLN A 28 25.03 -2.19 -13.44
CA GLN A 28 23.60 -2.14 -13.73
C GLN A 28 22.78 -2.79 -12.61
N ALA A 29 21.64 -2.20 -12.27
CA ALA A 29 20.76 -2.74 -11.25
C ALA A 29 20.08 -4.05 -11.69
N VAL A 30 20.27 -5.11 -10.92
CA VAL A 30 19.60 -6.41 -11.06
C VAL A 30 18.61 -6.58 -9.92
N TYR A 31 17.40 -7.04 -10.26
CA TYR A 31 16.30 -7.20 -9.32
C TYR A 31 16.19 -8.63 -8.80
N SER A 32 15.76 -8.75 -7.54
CA SER A 32 15.28 -10.00 -6.95
C SER A 32 14.04 -10.52 -7.70
N SER A 33 13.62 -11.76 -7.40
CA SER A 33 12.42 -12.33 -8.02
C SER A 33 11.15 -11.54 -7.70
N GLU A 34 10.17 -11.55 -8.61
CA GLU A 34 8.86 -10.90 -8.44
C GLU A 34 8.16 -11.26 -7.12
N ALA A 35 8.32 -12.50 -6.67
CA ALA A 35 7.79 -12.96 -5.38
C ALA A 35 8.40 -12.21 -4.20
N LYS A 36 9.73 -12.05 -4.16
CA LYS A 36 10.42 -11.28 -3.11
C LYS A 36 10.06 -9.80 -3.16
N ILE A 37 10.03 -9.23 -4.36
CA ILE A 37 9.61 -7.83 -4.55
C ILE A 37 8.18 -7.63 -3.99
N THR A 38 7.27 -8.54 -4.30
CA THR A 38 5.89 -8.49 -3.82
C THR A 38 5.80 -8.63 -2.30
N GLN A 39 6.61 -9.49 -1.69
CA GLN A 39 6.67 -9.65 -0.24
C GLN A 39 7.17 -8.36 0.43
N ALA A 40 8.27 -7.78 -0.05
CA ALA A 40 8.81 -6.55 0.50
C ALA A 40 7.87 -5.35 0.34
N ARG A 41 7.13 -5.26 -0.79
CA ARG A 41 6.10 -4.22 -0.99
C ARG A 41 5.01 -4.23 0.09
N ARG A 42 4.66 -5.39 0.65
CA ARG A 42 3.64 -5.48 1.72
C ARG A 42 4.04 -4.79 3.02
N LYS A 43 5.33 -4.50 3.20
CA LYS A 43 5.90 -3.83 4.37
C LYS A 43 5.90 -2.30 4.23
N MET A 44 5.54 -1.78 3.05
CA MET A 44 5.56 -0.35 2.78
C MET A 44 4.19 0.18 2.42
N GLY A 45 3.82 1.32 2.99
CA GLY A 45 2.69 2.12 2.55
C GLY A 45 3.14 3.22 1.60
N MET A 46 2.31 3.57 0.63
CA MET A 46 2.50 4.77 -0.20
C MET A 46 1.19 5.55 -0.25
N VAL A 47 1.29 6.87 -0.10
CA VAL A 47 0.20 7.82 -0.30
C VAL A 47 0.52 8.62 -1.55
N PHE A 48 -0.48 8.79 -2.43
CA PHE A 48 -0.34 9.51 -3.70
C PHE A 48 -0.94 10.91 -3.59
N GLN A 49 -0.51 11.83 -4.46
CA GLN A 49 -1.10 13.18 -4.55
C GLN A 49 -2.55 13.14 -5.05
N ASN A 50 -2.85 12.27 -6.00
CA ASN A 50 -4.22 11.93 -6.39
C ASN A 50 -4.66 10.72 -5.58
N PHE A 51 -5.80 10.84 -4.89
CA PHE A 51 -6.32 9.80 -4.01
C PHE A 51 -6.77 8.60 -4.84
N ASN A 52 -5.89 7.60 -4.94
CA ASN A 52 -6.09 6.37 -5.71
C ASN A 52 -7.07 5.41 -4.99
N LEU A 53 -8.20 5.94 -4.50
CA LEU A 53 -9.28 5.18 -3.90
C LEU A 53 -10.10 4.48 -4.99
N PHE A 54 -10.63 3.30 -4.68
CA PHE A 54 -11.56 2.59 -5.55
C PHE A 54 -12.92 3.31 -5.50
N PRO A 55 -13.38 3.94 -6.61
CA PRO A 55 -14.55 4.83 -6.58
C PRO A 55 -15.87 4.08 -6.37
N HIS A 56 -15.89 2.79 -6.68
CA HIS A 56 -17.05 1.89 -6.55
C HIS A 56 -17.08 1.15 -5.21
N LYS A 57 -16.31 1.62 -4.23
CA LYS A 57 -16.20 1.03 -2.90
C LYS A 57 -16.37 2.11 -1.83
N SER A 58 -17.00 1.77 -0.71
CA SER A 58 -17.04 2.68 0.44
C SER A 58 -15.64 2.88 1.04
N VAL A 59 -15.50 3.85 1.95
CA VAL A 59 -14.24 4.06 2.70
C VAL A 59 -13.84 2.80 3.47
N MET A 60 -14.79 2.17 4.17
CA MET A 60 -14.56 0.91 4.87
C MET A 60 -14.06 -0.17 3.92
N GLU A 61 -14.75 -0.35 2.78
CA GLU A 61 -14.36 -1.34 1.77
C GLU A 61 -12.98 -1.06 1.17
N ASN A 62 -12.61 0.21 0.96
CA ASN A 62 -11.27 0.60 0.53
C ASN A 62 -10.21 0.19 1.55
N LEU A 63 -10.46 0.42 2.84
CA LEU A 63 -9.53 0.09 3.92
C LEU A 63 -9.34 -1.41 4.11
N ILE A 64 -10.41 -2.20 4.06
CA ILE A 64 -10.34 -3.65 4.32
C ILE A 64 -9.94 -4.47 3.10
N MET A 65 -9.98 -3.92 1.88
CA MET A 65 -9.70 -4.67 0.65
C MET A 65 -8.29 -5.27 0.63
N ALA A 66 -7.27 -4.47 0.95
CA ALA A 66 -5.88 -4.96 0.93
C ALA A 66 -5.59 -5.95 2.08
N PRO A 67 -5.97 -5.70 3.36
CA PRO A 67 -5.83 -6.68 4.44
C PRO A 67 -6.49 -8.03 4.13
N THR A 68 -7.72 -8.02 3.63
CA THR A 68 -8.46 -9.27 3.35
C THR A 68 -7.90 -10.02 2.14
N ARG A 69 -7.57 -9.34 1.04
CA ARG A 69 -7.13 -10.01 -0.21
C ARG A 69 -5.63 -10.30 -0.30
N VAL A 70 -4.79 -9.46 0.30
CA VAL A 70 -3.33 -9.57 0.16
C VAL A 70 -2.70 -10.24 1.38
N LYS A 71 -3.24 -9.98 2.57
CA LYS A 71 -2.77 -10.57 3.83
C LYS A 71 -3.63 -11.74 4.32
N ASN A 72 -4.72 -12.07 3.63
CA ASN A 72 -5.67 -13.12 4.03
C ASN A 72 -6.18 -12.94 5.48
N MET A 73 -6.30 -11.68 5.92
CA MET A 73 -6.85 -11.35 7.24
C MET A 73 -8.35 -11.64 7.25
N ASP A 74 -8.87 -12.10 8.40
CA ASP A 74 -10.30 -12.27 8.57
C ASP A 74 -11.04 -10.93 8.39
N LYS A 75 -12.24 -10.99 7.83
CA LYS A 75 -12.99 -9.77 7.52
C LYS A 75 -13.34 -8.98 8.79
N ALA A 76 -13.71 -9.66 9.89
CA ALA A 76 -14.06 -8.98 11.12
C ALA A 76 -12.85 -8.28 11.76
N GLU A 77 -11.68 -8.95 11.74
CA GLU A 77 -10.42 -8.37 12.21
C GLU A 77 -9.99 -7.16 11.36
N ALA A 78 -10.17 -7.25 10.05
CA ALA A 78 -9.87 -6.15 9.12
C ALA A 78 -10.80 -4.94 9.36
N GLU A 79 -12.09 -5.18 9.59
CA GLU A 79 -13.06 -4.13 9.91
C GLU A 79 -12.75 -3.44 11.25
N GLU A 80 -12.38 -4.21 12.29
CA GLU A 80 -11.97 -3.65 13.58
C GLU A 80 -10.74 -2.74 13.41
N SER A 81 -9.72 -3.24 12.72
CA SER A 81 -8.51 -2.47 12.40
C SER A 81 -8.84 -1.20 11.60
N ALA A 82 -9.72 -1.29 10.61
CA ALA A 82 -10.14 -0.16 9.80
C ALA A 82 -10.90 0.90 10.63
N ARG A 83 -11.77 0.50 11.57
CA ARG A 83 -12.46 1.42 12.48
C ARG A 83 -11.48 2.20 13.36
N LEU A 84 -10.45 1.53 13.87
CA LEU A 84 -9.38 2.19 14.66
C LEU A 84 -8.61 3.20 13.82
N LEU A 85 -8.28 2.87 12.57
CA LEU A 85 -7.61 3.78 11.64
C LEU A 85 -8.49 4.99 11.31
N LEU A 86 -9.79 4.78 11.04
CA LEU A 86 -10.73 5.87 10.78
C LEU A 86 -10.89 6.81 11.97
N ALA A 87 -10.94 6.28 13.19
CA ALA A 87 -10.94 7.10 14.40
C ALA A 87 -9.67 7.93 14.52
N LYS A 88 -8.51 7.34 14.23
CA LYS A 88 -7.21 8.04 14.28
C LYS A 88 -7.12 9.22 13.31
N VAL A 89 -7.76 9.13 12.14
CA VAL A 89 -7.78 10.20 11.14
C VAL A 89 -9.04 11.09 11.19
N GLY A 90 -9.92 10.88 12.17
CA GLY A 90 -11.11 11.71 12.36
C GLY A 90 -12.25 11.46 11.35
N LEU A 91 -12.29 10.29 10.71
CA LEU A 91 -13.26 9.92 9.67
C LEU A 91 -14.22 8.79 10.09
N SER A 92 -14.41 8.53 11.38
CA SER A 92 -15.27 7.44 11.87
C SER A 92 -16.69 7.47 11.30
N GLN A 93 -17.26 8.67 11.08
CA GLN A 93 -18.62 8.82 10.54
C GLN A 93 -18.70 8.69 9.01
N LYS A 94 -17.56 8.50 8.34
CA LYS A 94 -17.46 8.42 6.87
C LYS A 94 -17.20 7.01 6.36
N ALA A 95 -17.27 6.00 7.24
CA ALA A 95 -17.00 4.61 6.90
C ALA A 95 -17.83 4.10 5.70
N ASP A 96 -19.10 4.48 5.64
CA ASP A 96 -20.04 4.04 4.60
C ASP A 96 -20.11 4.97 3.39
N ASN A 97 -19.41 6.11 3.44
CA ASN A 97 -19.34 7.03 2.31
C ASN A 97 -18.48 6.47 1.18
N TYR A 98 -18.74 6.94 -0.03
CA TYR A 98 -17.92 6.67 -1.21
C TYR A 98 -16.93 7.81 -1.47
N PRO A 99 -15.83 7.58 -2.21
CA PRO A 99 -14.82 8.61 -2.47
C PRO A 99 -15.36 9.92 -3.04
N PHE A 100 -16.40 9.88 -3.89
CA PHE A 100 -17.03 11.07 -4.46
C PHE A 100 -17.81 11.91 -3.44
N GLU A 101 -18.08 11.39 -2.24
CA GLU A 101 -18.76 12.09 -1.14
C GLU A 101 -17.78 12.70 -0.14
N LEU A 102 -16.47 12.51 -0.35
CA LEU A 102 -15.40 13.04 0.47
C LEU A 102 -14.81 14.30 -0.14
N SER A 103 -14.52 15.30 0.71
CA SER A 103 -13.71 16.43 0.30
C SER A 103 -12.27 15.99 0.00
N GLY A 104 -11.52 16.79 -0.77
CA GLY A 104 -10.15 16.43 -1.14
C GLY A 104 -9.20 16.22 0.05
N GLY A 105 -9.42 16.86 1.21
CA GLY A 105 -8.60 16.60 2.40
C GLY A 105 -9.02 15.37 3.20
N GLN A 106 -10.17 14.77 2.88
CA GLN A 106 -10.71 13.58 3.54
C GLN A 106 -10.45 12.29 2.75
N GLN A 107 -10.16 12.40 1.46
CA GLN A 107 -9.70 11.29 0.63
C GLN A 107 -8.24 10.94 0.98
#